data_AF-A0A9P1FVG5-F1
#
_entry.id   AF-A0A9P1FVG5-F1
#
_cell.length_a   1.000
_cell.length_b   1.000
_cell.length_c   1.000
_cell.angle_alpha   90.00
_cell.angle_beta   90.00
_cell.angle_gamma   90.00
#
_symmetry.space_group_name_H-M   'P 1'
#
loop_
_entity.id
_entity.type
_entity.pdbx_description
1 polymer ?
#
loop_
_entity_poly.entity_id
_entity_poly.type
_entity_poly.pdbx_seq_one_letter_code
_entity_poly.pdbx_strand_id
1 'polypeptide(L)'
;DINDQNYLKIQGSPPLISRLICGCTLKSHSFSNSTTFNELKQKRNHKLMSNGQKKLKTEQVVEITIGSTNVSILCPGKRSASADLLVLMDQDQLSCVFDFLKTDCKDNGKAKRSYKKGGNKPQKDEEAD
;
A
#
# COMPACT_ATOMS: atom_id res chain seq x y z
N ASP A 1 18.24 -17.81 -6.14
CA ASP A 1 18.18 -16.70 -7.11
C ASP A 1 16.99 -15.80 -6.74
N ILE A 2 16.94 -14.51 -7.12
CA ILE A 2 15.71 -13.69 -6.89
C ILE A 2 14.51 -14.37 -7.56
N ASN A 3 14.77 -15.07 -8.66
CA ASN A 3 13.79 -15.83 -9.44
C ASN A 3 13.22 -17.07 -8.72
N ASP A 4 13.84 -17.56 -7.64
CA ASP A 4 13.37 -18.75 -6.91
C ASP A 4 12.52 -18.40 -5.68
N GLN A 5 12.41 -17.10 -5.37
CA GLN A 5 11.69 -16.64 -4.18
C GLN A 5 10.29 -16.17 -4.54
N ASN A 6 9.33 -16.58 -3.73
CA ASN A 6 7.95 -16.14 -3.86
C ASN A 6 7.73 -14.87 -3.05
N TYR A 7 7.00 -13.91 -3.63
CA TYR A 7 6.68 -12.64 -2.98
C TYR A 7 5.17 -12.40 -2.98
N LEU A 8 4.64 -12.01 -1.82
CA LEU A 8 3.26 -11.60 -1.68
C LEU A 8 3.13 -10.12 -2.05
N LYS A 9 2.32 -9.84 -3.06
CA LYS A 9 1.96 -8.48 -3.44
C LYS A 9 0.84 -7.94 -2.54
N ILE A 10 1.17 -6.96 -1.71
CA ILE A 10 0.25 -6.28 -0.80
C ILE A 10 -0.20 -4.96 -1.45
N GLN A 11 -1.45 -4.92 -1.90
CA GLN A 11 -2.06 -3.74 -2.52
C GLN A 11 -2.98 -3.02 -1.55
N GLY A 12 -2.82 -1.71 -1.40
CA GLY A 12 -3.63 -0.93 -0.45
C GLY A 12 -5.07 -0.65 -0.90
N SER A 13 -5.37 -0.72 -2.20
CA SER A 13 -6.69 -0.38 -2.74
C SER A 13 -7.75 -1.48 -2.63
N PRO A 14 -7.46 -2.77 -2.83
CA PRO A 14 -8.47 -3.82 -2.72
C PRO A 14 -8.83 -4.09 -1.25
N PRO A 15 -10.11 -4.41 -0.95
CA PRO A 15 -10.54 -4.74 0.40
C PRO A 15 -10.12 -6.15 0.84
N LEU A 16 -9.47 -6.94 -0.02
CA LEU A 16 -9.07 -8.32 0.29
C LEU A 16 -8.01 -8.36 1.39
N ILE A 17 -6.99 -7.50 1.27
CA ILE A 17 -5.91 -7.48 2.24
C ILE A 17 -6.37 -6.92 3.60
N SER A 18 -7.28 -5.95 3.59
CA SER A 18 -7.86 -5.42 4.82
C SER A 18 -8.78 -6.44 5.48
N ARG A 19 -9.53 -7.22 4.72
CA ARG A 19 -10.28 -8.37 5.24
C ARG A 19 -9.36 -9.41 5.88
N LEU A 20 -8.27 -9.75 5.20
CA LEU A 20 -7.30 -10.73 5.69
C LEU A 20 -6.66 -10.29 7.01
N ILE A 21 -6.21 -9.03 7.07
CA ILE A 21 -5.44 -8.51 8.20
C ILE A 21 -6.34 -8.09 9.37
N CYS A 22 -7.44 -7.38 9.06
CA CYS A 22 -8.30 -6.76 10.07
C CYS A 22 -9.51 -7.63 10.45
N GLY A 23 -9.84 -8.67 9.69
CA GLY A 23 -11.11 -9.41 9.84
C GLY A 23 -12.36 -8.58 9.49
N CYS A 24 -12.21 -7.37 8.92
CA CYS A 24 -13.34 -6.48 8.63
C CYS A 24 -14.22 -7.04 7.52
N THR A 25 -15.52 -7.22 7.75
CA THR A 25 -16.48 -7.65 6.70
C THR A 25 -16.91 -6.52 5.76
N LEU A 26 -16.51 -5.28 6.04
CA LEU A 26 -16.89 -4.10 5.27
C LEU A 26 -16.33 -4.15 3.84
N LYS A 27 -17.19 -3.92 2.85
CA LYS A 27 -16.83 -3.92 1.41
C LYS A 27 -15.90 -2.76 1.01
N SER A 28 -15.83 -1.69 1.81
CA SER A 28 -15.12 -0.45 1.48
C SER A 28 -13.84 -0.22 2.28
N HIS A 29 -13.49 -1.09 3.24
CA HIS A 29 -12.28 -0.90 4.05
C HIS A 29 -11.04 -1.21 3.20
N SER A 30 -10.09 -0.29 3.12
CA SER A 30 -8.87 -0.44 2.31
C SER A 30 -7.72 0.31 2.96
N PHE A 31 -6.47 -0.12 2.72
CA PHE A 31 -5.27 0.59 3.19
C PHE A 31 -4.84 1.73 2.25
N SER A 32 -5.72 2.24 1.38
CA SER A 32 -5.36 3.32 0.44
C SER A 32 -4.92 4.60 1.17
N ASN A 33 -5.52 4.86 2.34
CA ASN A 33 -5.23 6.01 3.18
C ASN A 33 -4.55 5.60 4.51
N SER A 34 -4.04 4.38 4.58
CA SER A 34 -3.39 3.85 5.78
C SER A 34 -2.07 4.56 6.01
N THR A 35 -1.86 5.04 7.24
CA THR A 35 -0.62 5.70 7.65
C THR A 35 0.51 4.68 7.70
N THR A 36 0.27 3.51 8.28
CA THR A 36 1.29 2.44 8.38
C THR A 36 1.65 1.85 7.03
N PHE A 37 0.69 1.62 6.13
CA PHE A 37 0.99 1.16 4.77
C PHE A 37 1.85 2.16 4.00
N ASN A 38 1.54 3.45 4.12
CA ASN A 38 2.35 4.52 3.52
C ASN A 38 3.74 4.62 4.16
N GLU A 39 3.85 4.43 5.48
CA GLU A 39 5.13 4.40 6.19
C GLU A 39 6.03 3.27 5.67
N LEU A 40 5.49 2.05 5.46
CA LEU A 40 6.26 0.94 4.89
C LEU A 40 6.77 1.26 3.48
N LYS A 41 5.95 1.88 2.64
CA LYS A 41 6.36 2.34 1.30
C LYS A 41 7.47 3.40 1.39
N GLN A 42 7.37 4.32 2.35
CA GLN A 42 8.39 5.34 2.58
C GLN A 42 9.71 4.74 3.07
N LYS A 43 9.70 3.81 4.04
CA LYS A 43 10.90 3.10 4.52
C LYS A 43 11.60 2.36 3.38
N ARG A 44 10.85 1.63 2.57
CA ARG A 44 11.37 0.96 1.35
C ARG A 44 12.01 1.98 0.40
N ASN A 45 11.30 3.06 0.09
CA ASN A 45 11.78 4.08 -0.85
C ASN A 45 13.04 4.79 -0.31
N HIS A 46 13.09 5.07 0.98
CA HIS A 46 14.25 5.67 1.62
C HIS A 46 15.48 4.76 1.48
N LYS A 47 15.32 3.47 1.78
CA LYS A 47 16.39 2.48 1.65
C LYS A 47 16.81 2.26 0.19
N LEU A 48 15.87 2.34 -0.75
CA LEU A 48 16.17 2.30 -2.18
C LEU A 48 16.99 3.52 -2.64
N MET A 49 16.64 4.72 -2.15
CA MET A 49 17.33 5.97 -2.50
C MET A 49 18.68 6.10 -1.80
N SER A 50 18.84 5.59 -0.57
CA SER A 50 20.13 5.55 0.12
C SER A 50 21.15 4.69 -0.62
N ASN A 51 20.69 3.69 -1.37
CA ASN A 51 21.52 2.88 -2.25
C ASN A 51 21.90 3.61 -3.56
N GLY A 52 21.55 4.90 -3.70
CA GLY A 52 21.91 5.75 -4.85
C GLY A 52 21.05 5.54 -6.10
N GLN A 53 19.98 4.74 -6.03
CA GLN A 53 19.22 4.32 -7.21
C GLN A 53 17.89 5.07 -7.36
N LYS A 54 17.89 6.16 -8.15
CA LYS A 54 16.65 6.89 -8.53
C LYS A 54 15.78 6.14 -9.55
N LYS A 55 16.39 5.23 -10.32
CA LYS A 55 15.75 4.37 -11.33
C LYS A 55 16.46 3.01 -11.32
N LEU A 56 15.77 1.98 -10.86
CA LEU A 56 16.24 0.60 -10.98
C LEU A 56 16.21 0.18 -12.46
N LYS A 57 17.27 -0.47 -12.95
CA LYS A 57 17.27 -1.08 -14.30
C LYS A 57 16.73 -2.52 -14.25
N THR A 58 16.91 -3.18 -13.11
CA THR A 58 16.55 -4.56 -12.83
C THR A 58 15.82 -4.63 -11.49
N GLU A 59 15.18 -5.75 -11.20
CA GLU A 59 14.57 -5.97 -9.89
C GLU A 59 15.64 -6.04 -8.80
N GLN A 60 15.33 -5.52 -7.62
CA GLN A 60 16.23 -5.53 -6.47
C GLN A 60 15.43 -5.83 -5.20
N VAL A 61 16.01 -6.60 -4.29
CA VAL A 61 15.46 -6.79 -2.95
C VAL A 61 16.07 -5.77 -2.01
N VAL A 62 15.23 -5.13 -1.21
CA VAL A 62 15.63 -4.17 -0.19
C VAL A 62 15.10 -4.63 1.15
N GLU A 63 15.95 -4.62 2.16
CA GLU A 63 15.56 -4.96 3.54
C GLU A 63 15.16 -3.71 4.33
N ILE A 64 13.98 -3.75 4.94
CA ILE A 64 13.52 -2.74 5.89
C ILE A 64 13.33 -3.39 7.26
N THR A 65 13.58 -2.63 8.33
CA THR A 65 13.37 -3.11 9.70
C THR A 65 12.01 -2.66 10.21
N ILE A 66 11.20 -3.62 10.70
CA ILE A 66 9.91 -3.40 11.35
C ILE A 66 10.00 -4.02 12.75
N GLY A 67 9.98 -3.19 13.80
CA GLY A 67 10.26 -3.67 15.16
C GLY A 67 11.66 -4.27 15.24
N SER A 68 11.74 -5.56 15.57
CA SER A 68 12.99 -6.34 15.62
C SER A 68 13.24 -7.21 14.38
N THR A 69 12.34 -7.19 13.38
CA THR A 69 12.38 -8.11 12.23
C THR A 69 12.82 -7.37 10.97
N ASN A 70 13.73 -7.99 10.21
CA ASN A 70 14.12 -7.51 8.89
C ASN A 70 13.21 -8.13 7.83
N VAL A 71 12.60 -7.29 7.02
CA VAL A 71 11.63 -7.66 5.99
C VAL A 71 12.21 -7.35 4.62
N SER A 72 12.30 -8.39 3.80
CA SER A 72 12.75 -8.35 2.42
C SER A 72 11.61 -7.91 1.50
N ILE A 73 11.85 -6.80 0.78
CA ILE A 73 10.88 -6.23 -0.16
C ILE A 73 11.47 -6.22 -1.56
N LEU A 74 10.82 -6.93 -2.48
CA LEU A 74 11.13 -6.89 -3.89
C LEU A 74 10.68 -5.54 -4.49
N CYS A 75 11.64 -4.82 -5.05
CA CYS A 75 11.45 -3.57 -5.76
C CYS A 75 11.53 -3.85 -7.27
N PRO A 76 10.43 -3.66 -8.02
CA PRO A 76 10.46 -3.85 -9.47
C PRO A 76 11.37 -2.82 -10.12
N GLY A 77 11.98 -3.15 -11.27
CA GLY A 77 12.87 -2.23 -11.97
C GLY A 77 12.21 -0.90 -12.35
N LYS A 78 10.95 -0.94 -12.78
CA LYS A 78 10.20 0.27 -13.17
C LYS A 78 9.25 0.71 -12.06
N ARG A 79 9.19 2.03 -11.83
CA ARG A 79 8.22 2.68 -10.93
C ARG A 79 8.27 2.16 -9.48
N SER A 80 9.45 1.73 -9.02
CA SER A 80 9.65 1.13 -7.68
C SER A 80 9.12 2.03 -6.57
N ALA A 81 9.34 3.34 -6.67
CA ALA A 81 8.87 4.32 -5.69
C ALA A 81 7.34 4.33 -5.50
N SER A 82 6.57 4.14 -6.57
CA SER A 82 5.10 4.12 -6.53
C SER A 82 4.51 2.70 -6.46
N ALA A 83 5.31 1.67 -6.74
CA ALA A 83 4.91 0.27 -6.73
C ALA A 83 4.30 -0.17 -5.39
N ASP A 84 3.47 -1.21 -5.45
CA ASP A 84 2.95 -1.93 -4.30
C ASP A 84 4.08 -2.58 -3.48
N LEU A 85 3.78 -3.07 -2.28
CA LEU A 85 4.75 -3.80 -1.46
C LEU A 85 4.78 -5.26 -1.92
N LEU A 86 5.94 -5.77 -2.32
CA LEU A 86 6.14 -7.18 -2.63
C LEU A 86 7.01 -7.77 -1.51
N VAL A 87 6.37 -8.35 -0.50
CA VAL A 87 7.05 -8.89 0.69
C VAL A 87 7.40 -10.35 0.45
N LEU A 88 8.58 -10.80 0.87
CA LEU A 88 8.96 -12.20 0.77
C LEU A 88 7.89 -13.09 1.42
N MET A 89 7.53 -14.20 0.76
CA MET A 89 6.61 -15.21 1.31
C MET A 89 7.31 -16.06 2.39
N ASP A 90 7.72 -15.38 3.44
CA ASP A 90 8.27 -15.93 4.66
C ASP A 90 7.27 -15.66 5.80
N GLN A 91 7.05 -16.65 6.66
CA GLN A 91 6.01 -16.59 7.68
C GLN A 91 6.26 -15.45 8.69
N ASP A 92 7.50 -15.30 9.15
CA ASP A 92 7.85 -14.33 10.18
C ASP A 92 7.81 -12.91 9.63
N GLN A 93 8.29 -12.70 8.40
CA GLN A 93 8.22 -11.41 7.73
C GLN A 93 6.77 -10.99 7.44
N LEU A 94 5.94 -11.92 6.94
CA LEU A 94 4.54 -11.63 6.66
C LEU A 94 3.75 -11.35 7.95
N SER A 95 3.96 -12.12 9.02
CA SER A 95 3.31 -11.87 10.30
C SER A 95 3.67 -10.48 10.83
N CYS A 96 4.96 -10.12 10.79
CA CYS A 96 5.43 -8.82 11.24
C CYS A 96 4.78 -7.66 10.45
N VAL A 97 4.71 -7.78 9.11
CA VAL A 97 4.05 -6.78 8.26
C VAL A 97 2.55 -6.69 8.57
N PHE A 98 1.88 -7.83 8.72
CA PHE A 98 0.44 -7.83 9.01
C PHE A 98 0.13 -7.26 10.38
N ASP A 99 0.91 -7.59 11.41
CA ASP A 99 0.73 -7.04 12.74
C ASP A 99 1.01 -5.54 12.79
N PHE A 100 1.98 -5.06 12.00
CA PHE A 100 2.19 -3.63 11.82
C PHE A 100 1.00 -2.95 11.13
N LEU A 101 0.44 -3.55 10.07
CA LEU A 101 -0.74 -3.00 9.38
C LEU A 101 -2.03 -3.10 10.21
N LYS A 102 -2.10 -4.03 11.18
CA LYS A 102 -3.25 -4.17 12.08
C LYS A 102 -3.51 -2.94 12.94
N THR A 103 -2.52 -2.06 13.13
CA THR A 103 -2.72 -0.83 13.91
C THR A 103 -3.78 0.07 13.29
N ASP A 104 -3.86 0.10 11.96
CA ASP A 104 -4.80 0.94 11.20
C ASP A 104 -6.19 0.30 11.11
N CYS A 105 -6.33 -0.96 11.50
CA CYS A 105 -7.62 -1.66 11.55
C CYS A 105 -8.49 -1.22 12.75
N LYS A 106 -7.91 -0.50 13.73
CA LYS A 106 -8.62 -0.09 14.94
C LYS A 106 -9.67 1.00 14.67
N ASP A 107 -9.52 1.78 13.60
CA ASP A 107 -10.49 2.77 13.14
C ASP A 107 -11.50 2.14 12.17
N ASN A 108 -12.28 1.18 12.68
CA ASN A 108 -13.42 0.61 11.96
C ASN A 108 -14.44 1.70 11.60
N GLY A 109 -14.34 2.25 10.39
CA GLY A 109 -15.51 2.73 9.64
C GLY A 109 -15.76 4.23 9.51
N LYS A 110 -14.79 5.14 9.71
CA LYS A 110 -15.09 6.60 9.59
C LYS A 110 -14.77 7.27 8.25
N ALA A 111 -14.18 6.60 7.28
CA ALA A 111 -13.93 7.21 5.97
C ALA A 111 -14.79 6.58 4.86
N LYS A 112 -16.07 6.97 4.79
CA LYS A 112 -16.78 6.90 3.49
C LYS A 112 -15.97 7.76 2.52
N ARG A 113 -15.49 7.18 1.40
CA ARG A 113 -14.95 7.98 0.30
C ARG A 113 -16.05 8.94 -0.16
N SER A 114 -15.94 10.21 0.22
CA SER A 114 -16.82 11.25 -0.30
C SER A 114 -16.37 11.56 -1.72
N TYR A 115 -16.91 10.84 -2.69
CA TYR A 115 -16.82 11.30 -4.08
C TYR A 115 -17.60 12.61 -4.16
N LYS A 116 -16.92 13.72 -4.47
CA LYS A 116 -17.62 14.91 -4.94
C LYS A 116 -18.33 14.50 -6.22
N LYS A 117 -19.66 14.49 -6.20
CA LYS A 117 -20.49 14.28 -7.39
C LYS A 117 -20.15 15.42 -8.35
N GLY A 118 -19.38 15.14 -9.39
CA GLY A 118 -19.07 16.10 -10.45
C GLY A 118 -20.35 16.42 -11.22
N GLY A 119 -21.13 17.38 -10.73
CA GLY A 119 -22.28 17.90 -11.43
C GLY A 119 -21.82 18.97 -12.40
N ASN A 120 -21.50 18.60 -13.64
CA ASN A 120 -21.54 19.56 -14.74
C ASN A 120 -22.94 19.47 -15.35
N LYS A 121 -23.86 20.31 -14.88
CA LYS A 121 -25.09 20.64 -15.62
C LYS A 121 -25.03 22.14 -15.92
N PRO A 122 -25.06 22.56 -17.20
CA PRO A 122 -25.11 23.98 -17.53
C PRO A 122 -26.42 24.57 -17.01
N GLN A 123 -26.33 25.70 -16.31
CA GLN A 123 -27.49 26.54 -15.99
C GLN A 123 -28.07 27.05 -17.31
N LYS A 124 -29.34 26.76 -17.57
CA LYS A 124 -30.13 27.55 -18.53
C LYS A 124 -30.70 28.71 -17.75
N ASP A 125 -30.31 29.93 -18.12
CA ASP A 125 -30.99 31.14 -17.70
C ASP A 125 -32.31 31.20 -18.47
N GLU A 126 -33.44 31.11 -17.76
CA GLU A 126 -34.76 31.46 -18.29
C GLU A 126 -34.89 32.99 -18.22
N GLU A 127 -34.85 33.61 -19.39
CA GLU A 127 -35.21 35.00 -19.65
C GLU A 127 -36.74 35.12 -19.48
N ALA A 128 -37.18 35.90 -18.50
CA ALA A 128 -38.58 36.27 -18.32
C ALA A 128 -38.83 37.63 -18.97
N ASP A 129 -39.84 37.67 -19.85
CA ASP A 129 -40.44 38.87 -20.47
C ASP A 129 -40.78 39.97 -19.45
#